data_AF-A0A2T6AT77-F1
#
_entry.id   AF-A0A2T6AT77-F1
#
_cell.length_a   1.000
_cell.length_b   1.000
_cell.length_c   1.000
_cell.angle_alpha   90.00
_cell.angle_beta   90.00
_cell.angle_gamma   90.00
#
_symmetry.space_group_name_H-M   'P 1'
#
loop_
_entity.id
_entity.type
_entity.pdbx_description
1 polymer ?
#
loop_
_entity_poly.entity_id
_entity_poly.type
_entity_poly.pdbx_seq_one_letter_code
_entity_poly.pdbx_strand_id
1 'polypeptide(L)'
;MDQVEFEQILAVATERLTDDVRQSADHHKPSVFEDFVRETVQQVLLERGHGAAMDPRVQGFPDIAVGNFGIEVKCTESDSWRCIANSVSEGNAVVDVDRIYVIYGKIGGIPEVRWADYGRSIMHVRTSHVPRFEIEIGTQRPLFEQLGTTYEDFRGLSMHDKMPYIREYARGRLGPGERLWWLEDKEDDDQHTMSLSVKIYMDLPQDEKRKLRAEAALMSPMICASSRSRRKYNDAVLYMMTYRGVLCPQARDLFSAGSVAGPERGGNYLLRALQDIQDEMRTAAQELEDALFQEYWGHVPAPENRILEWLRMADQFASDWIPSENLFFDEQNRIG
;
A
#
# COMPACT_ATOMS: atom_id res chain seq x y z
N MET A 1 4.26 -10.77 -38.26
CA MET A 1 3.05 -10.10 -37.75
C MET A 1 3.42 -8.69 -37.39
N ASP A 2 2.70 -7.70 -37.90
CA ASP A 2 2.90 -6.30 -37.54
C ASP A 2 2.01 -5.89 -36.35
N GLN A 3 2.14 -4.64 -35.90
CA GLN A 3 1.40 -4.12 -34.75
C GLN A 3 -0.12 -4.14 -34.99
N VAL A 4 -0.57 -3.72 -36.17
CA VAL A 4 -2.00 -3.59 -36.48
C VAL A 4 -2.64 -4.97 -36.53
N GLU A 5 -1.97 -5.93 -37.13
CA GLU A 5 -2.40 -7.33 -37.16
C GLU A 5 -2.50 -7.92 -35.75
N PHE A 6 -1.52 -7.64 -34.88
CA PHE A 6 -1.54 -8.12 -33.51
C PHE A 6 -2.66 -7.49 -32.67
N GLU A 7 -2.88 -6.19 -32.79
CA GLU A 7 -3.99 -5.50 -32.11
C GLU A 7 -5.36 -6.05 -32.54
N GLN A 8 -5.52 -6.46 -33.80
CA GLN A 8 -6.74 -7.13 -34.26
C GLN A 8 -6.91 -8.53 -33.65
N ILE A 9 -5.81 -9.25 -33.39
CA ILE A 9 -5.85 -10.53 -32.68
C ILE A 9 -6.29 -10.31 -31.23
N LEU A 10 -5.72 -9.32 -30.55
CA LEU A 10 -6.12 -8.95 -29.19
C LEU A 10 -7.60 -8.57 -29.13
N ALA A 11 -8.09 -7.77 -30.09
CA ALA A 11 -9.50 -7.39 -30.17
C ALA A 11 -10.43 -8.61 -30.24
N VAL A 12 -10.16 -9.54 -31.16
CA VAL A 12 -10.95 -10.77 -31.30
C VAL A 12 -10.83 -11.66 -30.06
N ALA A 13 -9.64 -11.80 -29.49
CA ALA A 13 -9.43 -12.59 -28.27
C ALA A 13 -10.25 -12.01 -27.11
N THR A 14 -10.20 -10.70 -26.88
CA THR A 14 -10.95 -10.07 -25.78
C THR A 14 -12.47 -10.12 -25.94
N GLU A 15 -12.97 -10.13 -27.18
CA GLU A 15 -14.40 -10.33 -27.46
C GLU A 15 -14.83 -11.74 -27.00
N ARG A 16 -14.08 -12.78 -27.41
CA ARG A 16 -14.34 -14.17 -26.98
C ARG A 16 -14.23 -14.35 -25.48
N LEU A 17 -13.19 -13.79 -24.87
CA LEU A 17 -12.98 -13.83 -23.43
C LEU A 17 -14.13 -13.14 -22.70
N THR A 18 -14.62 -12.00 -23.21
CA THR A 18 -15.76 -11.27 -22.63
C THR A 18 -17.05 -12.07 -22.70
N ASP A 19 -17.33 -12.72 -23.85
CA ASP A 19 -18.51 -13.55 -24.00
C ASP A 19 -18.51 -14.74 -23.04
N ASP A 20 -17.35 -15.36 -22.83
CA ASP A 20 -17.19 -16.47 -21.90
C ASP A 20 -17.38 -16.04 -20.43
N VAL A 21 -16.65 -15.01 -19.96
CA VAL A 21 -16.72 -14.60 -18.53
C VAL A 21 -18.10 -14.06 -18.14
N ARG A 22 -18.94 -13.69 -19.11
CA ARG A 22 -20.35 -13.31 -18.90
C ARG A 22 -21.29 -14.52 -18.81
N GLN A 23 -20.93 -15.64 -19.41
CA GLN A 23 -21.74 -16.85 -19.46
C GLN A 23 -21.38 -17.84 -18.36
N SER A 24 -20.11 -17.92 -17.97
CA SER A 24 -19.62 -18.82 -16.92
C SER A 24 -18.70 -18.12 -15.93
N ALA A 25 -18.67 -18.66 -14.71
CA ALA A 25 -17.73 -18.26 -13.66
C ALA A 25 -16.45 -19.12 -13.62
N ASP A 26 -16.33 -20.12 -14.50
CA ASP A 26 -15.24 -21.10 -14.48
C ASP A 26 -13.85 -20.45 -14.61
N HIS A 27 -13.75 -19.37 -15.39
CA HIS A 27 -12.51 -18.65 -15.65
C HIS A 27 -12.34 -17.37 -14.82
N HIS A 28 -13.16 -17.13 -13.78
CA HIS A 28 -13.08 -15.90 -12.99
C HIS A 28 -11.87 -15.86 -12.04
N LYS A 29 -11.29 -17.01 -11.69
CA LYS A 29 -10.13 -17.09 -10.81
C LYS A 29 -8.86 -16.63 -11.53
N PRO A 30 -8.00 -15.78 -10.94
CA PRO A 30 -6.82 -15.22 -11.62
C PRO A 30 -5.89 -16.25 -12.28
N SER A 31 -5.57 -17.35 -11.59
CA SER A 31 -4.69 -18.40 -12.14
C SER A 31 -5.32 -19.14 -13.33
N VAL A 32 -6.64 -19.30 -13.32
CA VAL A 32 -7.39 -19.97 -14.39
C VAL A 32 -7.59 -19.01 -15.56
N PHE A 33 -7.79 -17.73 -15.27
CA PHE A 33 -7.95 -16.68 -16.26
C PHE A 33 -6.69 -16.51 -17.12
N GLU A 34 -5.48 -16.58 -16.53
CA GLU A 34 -4.24 -16.50 -17.30
C GLU A 34 -4.10 -17.63 -18.32
N ASP A 35 -4.33 -18.88 -17.89
CA ASP A 35 -4.31 -20.04 -18.79
C ASP A 35 -5.38 -19.90 -19.88
N PHE A 36 -6.58 -19.42 -19.53
CA PHE A 36 -7.66 -19.19 -20.49
C PHE A 36 -7.33 -18.10 -21.52
N VAL A 37 -6.70 -16.99 -21.10
CA VAL A 37 -6.20 -15.95 -22.01
C VAL A 37 -5.15 -16.54 -22.96
N ARG A 38 -4.22 -17.33 -22.44
CA ARG A 38 -3.18 -17.99 -23.22
C ARG A 38 -3.77 -18.89 -24.31
N GLU A 39 -4.70 -19.76 -23.94
CA GLU A 39 -5.39 -20.66 -24.88
C GLU A 39 -6.19 -19.90 -25.93
N THR A 40 -6.94 -18.87 -25.52
CA THR A 40 -7.77 -18.08 -26.44
C THR A 40 -6.92 -17.31 -27.45
N VAL A 41 -5.84 -16.65 -27.01
CA VAL A 41 -4.91 -15.95 -27.90
C VAL A 41 -4.26 -16.94 -28.87
N GLN A 42 -3.86 -18.12 -28.39
CA GLN A 42 -3.29 -19.17 -29.25
C GLN A 42 -4.27 -19.64 -30.33
N GLN A 43 -5.54 -19.85 -29.98
CA GLN A 43 -6.57 -20.23 -30.95
C GLN A 43 -6.75 -19.15 -32.03
N VAL A 44 -6.86 -17.89 -31.64
CA VAL A 44 -7.03 -16.77 -32.60
C VAL A 44 -5.79 -16.63 -33.50
N LEU A 45 -4.58 -16.83 -32.97
CA LEU A 45 -3.35 -16.84 -33.77
C LEU A 45 -3.37 -17.94 -34.85
N LEU A 46 -3.73 -19.17 -34.46
CA LEU A 46 -3.81 -20.32 -35.37
C LEU A 46 -4.87 -20.11 -36.46
N GLU A 47 -6.04 -19.58 -36.11
CA GLU A 47 -7.11 -19.25 -37.06
C GLU A 47 -6.69 -18.20 -38.10
N ARG A 48 -5.79 -17.30 -37.71
CA ARG A 48 -5.20 -16.30 -38.61
C ARG A 48 -3.97 -16.78 -39.37
N GLY A 49 -3.63 -18.07 -39.26
CA GLY A 49 -2.52 -18.68 -40.00
C GLY A 49 -1.13 -18.42 -39.39
N HIS A 50 -1.07 -17.90 -38.15
CA HIS A 50 0.19 -17.79 -37.41
C HIS A 50 0.51 -19.13 -36.72
N GLY A 51 1.79 -19.43 -36.57
CA GLY A 51 2.22 -20.63 -35.83
C GLY A 51 1.81 -20.55 -34.35
N ALA A 52 1.81 -21.69 -33.65
CA ALA A 52 1.68 -21.76 -32.19
C ALA A 52 2.95 -21.18 -31.53
N ALA A 53 3.16 -19.88 -31.69
CA ALA A 53 4.35 -19.16 -31.27
C ALA A 53 4.17 -18.62 -29.86
N MET A 54 4.02 -19.53 -28.90
CA MET A 54 4.20 -19.19 -27.49
C MET A 54 5.43 -19.94 -27.00
N ASP A 55 6.47 -19.19 -26.65
CA ASP A 55 7.64 -19.72 -25.96
C ASP A 55 7.16 -20.47 -24.70
N PRO A 56 7.62 -21.71 -24.41
CA PRO A 56 7.30 -22.43 -23.18
C PRO A 56 7.31 -21.50 -21.97
N ARG A 57 6.16 -21.41 -21.29
CA ARG A 57 5.87 -20.53 -20.12
C ARG A 57 7.07 -19.70 -19.70
N VAL A 58 7.16 -18.50 -20.24
CA VAL A 58 8.14 -17.50 -19.84
C VAL A 58 8.12 -17.40 -18.31
N GLN A 59 9.19 -17.84 -17.63
CA GLN A 59 9.41 -17.50 -16.21
C GLN A 59 9.90 -16.05 -16.16
N GLY A 60 9.01 -15.09 -16.39
CA GLY A 60 9.39 -13.70 -16.53
C GLY A 60 8.25 -12.79 -16.97
N PHE A 61 8.55 -11.51 -17.09
CA PHE A 61 7.63 -10.48 -17.58
C PHE A 61 7.87 -10.27 -19.07
N PRO A 62 6.84 -10.23 -19.94
CA PRO A 62 5.40 -10.40 -19.69
C PRO A 62 4.96 -11.87 -19.57
N ASP A 63 3.75 -12.10 -19.06
CA ASP A 63 3.18 -13.45 -18.86
C ASP A 63 3.11 -14.31 -20.15
N ILE A 64 2.92 -13.65 -21.30
CA ILE A 64 2.85 -14.29 -22.61
C ILE A 64 3.71 -13.50 -23.61
N ALA A 65 4.57 -14.21 -24.35
CA ALA A 65 5.34 -13.65 -25.47
C ALA A 65 4.88 -14.26 -26.80
N VAL A 66 4.66 -13.40 -27.81
CA VAL A 66 4.27 -13.76 -29.17
C VAL A 66 5.13 -12.97 -30.16
N GLY A 67 6.26 -13.56 -30.56
CA GLY A 67 7.28 -12.84 -31.32
C GLY A 67 7.77 -11.62 -30.54
N ASN A 68 7.76 -10.44 -31.16
CA ASN A 68 8.19 -9.18 -30.55
C ASN A 68 7.12 -8.54 -29.64
N PHE A 69 5.97 -9.19 -29.44
CA PHE A 69 4.86 -8.67 -28.65
C PHE A 69 4.69 -9.43 -27.34
N GLY A 70 4.35 -8.68 -26.30
CA GLY A 70 4.08 -9.15 -24.96
C GLY A 70 2.62 -8.98 -24.57
N ILE A 71 2.09 -9.91 -23.79
CA ILE A 71 0.80 -9.76 -23.13
C ILE A 71 0.99 -10.01 -21.63
N GLU A 72 0.76 -8.96 -20.84
CA GLU A 72 0.59 -9.04 -19.40
C GLU A 72 -0.88 -9.33 -19.09
N VAL A 73 -1.15 -10.33 -18.27
CA VAL A 73 -2.51 -10.71 -17.88
C VAL A 73 -2.82 -10.18 -16.49
N LYS A 74 -3.99 -9.55 -16.36
CA LYS A 74 -4.53 -9.09 -15.08
C LYS A 74 -5.97 -9.53 -14.95
N CYS A 75 -6.36 -9.92 -13.74
CA CYS A 75 -7.74 -10.25 -13.43
C CYS A 75 -8.09 -9.69 -12.05
N THR A 76 -9.28 -9.11 -11.91
CA THR A 76 -9.79 -8.63 -10.63
C THR A 76 -11.24 -9.04 -10.43
N GLU A 77 -11.58 -9.41 -9.20
CA GLU A 77 -12.95 -9.64 -8.75
C GLU A 77 -13.72 -8.33 -8.49
N SER A 78 -13.02 -7.19 -8.47
CA SER A 78 -13.62 -5.87 -8.26
C SER A 78 -14.19 -5.27 -9.55
N ASP A 79 -15.15 -4.35 -9.43
CA ASP A 79 -15.68 -3.57 -10.56
C ASP A 79 -14.76 -2.38 -10.86
N SER A 80 -13.50 -2.67 -11.22
CA SER A 80 -12.45 -1.67 -11.43
C SER A 80 -11.54 -2.05 -12.60
N TRP A 81 -11.23 -1.06 -13.44
CA TRP A 81 -10.21 -1.16 -14.49
C TRP A 81 -8.81 -0.77 -14.02
N ARG A 82 -8.64 -0.57 -12.71
CA ARG A 82 -7.42 -0.10 -12.07
C ARG A 82 -6.82 -1.20 -11.20
N CYS A 83 -5.54 -1.50 -11.41
CA CYS A 83 -4.80 -2.46 -10.58
C CYS A 83 -3.31 -2.09 -10.40
N ILE A 84 -2.68 -2.78 -9.46
CA ILE A 84 -1.24 -2.76 -9.26
C ILE A 84 -0.62 -3.74 -10.25
N ALA A 85 0.34 -3.26 -11.04
CA ALA A 85 1.08 -4.02 -12.02
C ALA A 85 2.48 -4.40 -11.50
N ASN A 86 3.42 -4.65 -12.42
CA ASN A 86 4.76 -5.11 -12.09
C ASN A 86 5.64 -4.03 -11.47
N SER A 87 6.76 -4.51 -10.90
CA SER A 87 7.83 -3.66 -10.40
C SER A 87 8.40 -2.80 -11.53
N VAL A 88 8.68 -1.53 -11.23
CA VAL A 88 9.40 -0.59 -12.12
C VAL A 88 10.74 -1.15 -12.61
N SER A 89 11.39 -1.99 -11.79
CA SER A 89 12.67 -2.58 -12.14
C SER A 89 12.57 -3.60 -13.26
N GLU A 90 11.44 -4.32 -13.37
CA GLU A 90 11.20 -5.33 -14.40
C GLU A 90 12.33 -6.36 -14.54
N GLY A 91 13.00 -6.74 -13.44
CA GLY A 91 14.27 -7.49 -13.46
C GLY A 91 14.25 -8.88 -14.11
N ASN A 92 13.06 -9.45 -14.37
CA ASN A 92 12.88 -10.72 -15.11
C ASN A 92 12.24 -10.50 -16.49
N ALA A 93 12.44 -9.32 -17.10
CA ALA A 93 11.87 -9.02 -18.40
C ALA A 93 12.51 -9.88 -19.51
N VAL A 94 11.69 -10.43 -20.40
CA VAL A 94 12.17 -11.10 -21.63
C VAL A 94 12.77 -10.05 -22.55
N VAL A 95 14.01 -10.30 -22.97
CA VAL A 95 14.82 -9.35 -23.75
C VAL A 95 14.25 -9.10 -25.15
N ASP A 96 13.54 -10.08 -25.73
CA ASP A 96 13.10 -10.06 -27.13
C ASP A 96 11.68 -9.49 -27.36
N VAL A 97 11.09 -8.84 -26.35
CA VAL A 97 9.76 -8.22 -26.46
C VAL A 97 9.87 -6.71 -26.55
N ASP A 98 9.51 -6.16 -27.72
CA ASP A 98 9.56 -4.71 -28.00
C ASP A 98 8.36 -3.96 -27.39
N ARG A 99 7.15 -4.53 -27.51
CA ARG A 99 5.90 -3.88 -27.14
C ARG A 99 5.03 -4.77 -26.28
N ILE A 100 4.50 -4.21 -25.19
CA ILE A 100 3.70 -4.95 -24.22
C ILE A 100 2.28 -4.40 -24.20
N TYR A 101 1.31 -5.31 -24.25
CA TYR A 101 -0.10 -5.03 -24.05
C TYR A 101 -0.54 -5.66 -22.74
N VAL A 102 -1.62 -5.13 -22.17
CA VAL A 102 -2.30 -5.76 -21.04
C VAL A 102 -3.63 -6.31 -21.52
N ILE A 103 -3.94 -7.56 -21.16
CA ILE A 103 -5.31 -8.10 -21.18
C ILE A 103 -5.81 -8.12 -19.74
N TYR A 104 -6.85 -7.34 -19.47
CA TYR A 104 -7.43 -7.18 -18.14
C TYR A 104 -8.85 -7.72 -18.11
N GLY A 105 -9.10 -8.75 -17.31
CA GLY A 105 -10.44 -9.18 -16.90
C GLY A 105 -10.95 -8.45 -15.66
N LYS A 106 -12.06 -7.71 -15.81
CA LYS A 106 -12.83 -7.10 -14.71
C LYS A 106 -14.06 -7.96 -14.46
N ILE A 107 -14.02 -8.79 -13.41
CA ILE A 107 -15.09 -9.73 -13.09
C ILE A 107 -16.19 -9.08 -12.24
N GLY A 108 -15.85 -8.07 -11.44
CA GLY A 108 -16.83 -7.35 -10.64
C GLY A 108 -17.79 -6.53 -11.50
N GLY A 109 -19.03 -6.37 -11.01
CA GLY A 109 -20.10 -5.70 -11.74
C GLY A 109 -20.58 -6.53 -12.92
N ILE A 110 -20.54 -5.96 -14.13
CA ILE A 110 -20.73 -6.71 -15.38
C ILE A 110 -19.36 -7.22 -15.83
N PRO A 111 -19.14 -8.56 -15.88
CA PRO A 111 -17.87 -9.12 -16.35
C PRO A 111 -17.52 -8.63 -17.75
N GLU A 112 -16.28 -8.20 -17.93
CA GLU A 112 -15.76 -7.71 -19.19
C GLU A 112 -14.25 -7.90 -19.25
N VAL A 113 -13.73 -8.20 -20.45
CA VAL A 113 -12.30 -8.29 -20.71
C VAL A 113 -11.92 -7.26 -21.74
N ARG A 114 -10.86 -6.49 -21.46
CA ARG A 114 -10.34 -5.46 -22.38
C ARG A 114 -8.84 -5.64 -22.57
N TRP A 115 -8.36 -5.17 -23.71
CA TRP A 115 -6.94 -5.00 -23.94
C TRP A 115 -6.59 -3.51 -24.07
N ALA A 116 -5.35 -3.19 -23.74
CA ALA A 116 -4.78 -1.87 -24.00
C ALA A 116 -3.25 -1.96 -24.12
N ASP A 117 -2.65 -0.93 -24.71
CA ASP A 117 -1.21 -0.70 -24.63
C ASP A 117 -0.79 -0.55 -23.16
N TYR A 118 0.21 -1.32 -22.72
CA TYR A 118 0.61 -1.35 -21.31
C TYR A 118 1.20 -0.01 -20.86
N GLY A 119 2.10 0.56 -21.66
CA GLY A 119 2.75 1.84 -21.36
C GLY A 119 1.74 2.99 -21.21
N ARG A 120 0.76 3.05 -22.11
CA ARG A 120 -0.32 4.04 -22.08
C ARG A 120 -1.33 3.81 -20.95
N SER A 121 -1.41 2.58 -20.43
CA SER A 121 -2.26 2.25 -19.30
C SER A 121 -1.63 2.59 -17.95
N ILE A 122 -0.30 2.76 -17.88
CA ILE A 122 0.39 3.16 -16.65
C ILE A 122 0.00 4.60 -16.30
N MET A 123 -0.66 4.77 -15.16
CA MET A 123 -1.13 6.06 -14.67
C MET A 123 -0.27 6.61 -13.53
N HIS A 124 0.38 5.71 -12.78
CA HIS A 124 1.09 6.05 -11.55
C HIS A 124 2.20 5.05 -11.21
N VAL A 125 3.16 5.49 -10.40
CA VAL A 125 4.16 4.65 -9.74
C VAL A 125 3.92 4.75 -8.24
N ARG A 126 3.53 3.64 -7.62
CA ARG A 126 3.48 3.58 -6.16
C ARG A 126 4.89 3.46 -5.62
N THR A 127 5.37 4.52 -4.98
CA THR A 127 6.67 4.54 -4.31
C THR A 127 6.59 3.73 -3.01
N SER A 128 6.95 2.45 -3.06
CA SER A 128 7.10 1.56 -1.90
C SER A 128 8.53 0.97 -1.86
N HIS A 129 8.81 0.00 -0.98
CA HIS A 129 10.10 -0.72 -0.91
C HIS A 129 10.47 -1.41 -2.23
N VAL A 130 9.48 -1.75 -3.05
CA VAL A 130 9.63 -2.15 -4.45
C VAL A 130 8.64 -1.28 -5.23
N PRO A 131 9.09 -0.21 -5.90
CA PRO A 131 8.20 0.65 -6.67
C PRO A 131 7.47 -0.17 -7.73
N ARG A 132 6.14 -0.06 -7.76
CA ARG A 132 5.30 -0.77 -8.73
C ARG A 132 4.50 0.21 -9.57
N PHE A 133 4.30 -0.13 -10.82
CA PHE A 133 3.36 0.58 -11.65
C PHE A 133 1.93 0.32 -11.17
N GLU A 134 1.10 1.33 -11.34
CA GLU A 134 -0.34 1.23 -11.25
C GLU A 134 -0.90 1.57 -12.62
N ILE A 135 -1.73 0.66 -13.13
CA ILE A 135 -2.34 0.76 -14.44
C ILE A 135 -3.84 0.99 -14.32
N GLU A 136 -4.40 1.72 -15.28
CA GLU A 136 -5.84 1.89 -15.46
C GLU A 136 -6.17 1.88 -16.95
N ILE A 137 -7.00 0.93 -17.38
CA ILE A 137 -7.45 0.82 -18.77
C ILE A 137 -8.31 2.04 -19.11
N GLY A 138 -7.91 2.79 -20.14
CA GLY A 138 -8.63 4.00 -20.57
C GLY A 138 -8.29 5.26 -19.77
N THR A 139 -7.18 5.26 -19.02
CA THR A 139 -6.69 6.45 -18.32
C THR A 139 -6.54 7.64 -19.27
N GLN A 140 -7.01 8.81 -18.83
CA GLN A 140 -6.89 10.06 -19.57
C GLN A 140 -5.57 10.79 -19.31
N ARG A 141 -4.78 10.30 -18.34
CA ARG A 141 -3.51 10.91 -17.92
C ARG A 141 -2.45 9.83 -17.75
N PRO A 142 -1.94 9.24 -18.84
CA PRO A 142 -0.81 8.32 -18.79
C PRO A 142 0.39 8.96 -18.09
N LEU A 143 1.13 8.16 -17.33
CA LEU A 143 2.31 8.59 -16.60
C LEU A 143 3.40 9.09 -17.54
N PHE A 144 3.68 8.33 -18.60
CA PHE A 144 4.82 8.60 -19.48
C PHE A 144 4.60 9.86 -20.35
N GLU A 145 3.35 10.19 -20.68
CA GLU A 145 3.02 11.48 -21.29
C GLU A 145 3.35 12.66 -20.36
N GLN A 146 3.14 12.52 -19.04
CA GLN A 146 3.51 13.55 -18.06
C GLN A 146 5.02 13.65 -17.87
N LEU A 147 5.75 12.54 -18.05
CA LEU A 147 7.21 12.46 -17.95
C LEU A 147 7.92 12.91 -19.24
N GLY A 148 7.20 13.11 -20.34
CA GLY A 148 7.79 13.46 -21.63
C GLY A 148 8.67 12.35 -22.24
N THR A 149 8.39 11.08 -21.91
CA THR A 149 9.10 9.91 -22.44
C THR A 149 8.12 8.81 -22.85
N THR A 150 8.60 7.70 -23.43
CA THR A 150 7.79 6.50 -23.69
C THR A 150 8.06 5.42 -22.65
N TYR A 151 7.14 4.46 -22.51
CA TYR A 151 7.38 3.31 -21.63
C TYR A 151 8.53 2.44 -22.16
N GLU A 152 8.62 2.28 -23.48
CA GLU A 152 9.67 1.52 -24.17
C GLU A 152 11.06 2.12 -23.93
N ASP A 153 11.18 3.44 -23.99
CA ASP A 153 12.45 4.13 -23.66
C ASP A 153 12.76 4.01 -22.17
N PHE A 154 11.75 4.19 -21.31
CA PHE A 154 11.92 4.12 -19.86
C PHE A 154 12.33 2.72 -19.38
N ARG A 155 11.73 1.66 -19.91
CA ARG A 155 12.00 0.28 -19.44
C ARG A 155 13.44 -0.15 -19.69
N GLY A 156 14.05 0.34 -20.77
CA GLY A 156 15.45 0.06 -21.15
C GLY A 156 16.50 0.75 -20.28
N LEU A 157 16.09 1.70 -19.44
CA LEU A 157 16.99 2.40 -18.52
C LEU A 157 17.42 1.53 -17.35
N SER A 158 18.64 1.78 -16.84
CA SER A 158 19.08 1.21 -15.57
C SER A 158 18.21 1.76 -14.42
N MET A 159 18.18 1.06 -13.27
CA MET A 159 17.46 1.58 -12.09
C MET A 159 17.94 2.96 -11.66
N HIS A 160 19.25 3.23 -11.81
CA HIS A 160 19.84 4.54 -11.56
C HIS A 160 19.22 5.61 -12.48
N ASP A 161 19.08 5.31 -13.77
CA ASP A 161 18.59 6.28 -14.78
C ASP A 161 17.06 6.40 -14.79
N LYS A 162 16.33 5.39 -14.27
CA LYS A 162 14.88 5.45 -14.01
C LYS A 162 14.54 6.41 -12.87
N MET A 163 15.47 6.61 -11.93
CA MET A 163 15.23 7.35 -10.70
C MET A 163 14.91 8.83 -10.88
N PRO A 164 15.62 9.60 -11.71
CA PRO A 164 15.27 10.99 -12.02
C PRO A 164 13.81 11.18 -12.45
N TYR A 165 13.30 10.34 -13.36
CA TYR A 165 11.89 10.41 -13.81
C TYR A 165 10.90 10.18 -12.66
N ILE A 166 11.15 9.14 -11.86
CA ILE A 166 10.27 8.82 -10.72
C ILE A 166 10.31 9.93 -9.67
N ARG A 167 11.51 10.50 -9.44
CA ARG A 167 11.71 11.62 -8.53
C ARG A 167 10.96 12.87 -9.00
N GLU A 168 11.06 13.23 -10.27
CA GLU A 168 10.38 14.38 -10.85
C GLU A 168 8.85 14.23 -10.76
N TYR A 169 8.33 13.06 -11.15
CA TYR A 169 6.90 12.77 -11.06
C TYR A 169 6.37 12.80 -9.62
N ALA A 170 7.14 12.26 -8.66
CA ALA A 170 6.76 12.31 -7.26
C ALA A 170 6.76 13.76 -6.72
N ARG A 171 7.75 14.58 -7.11
CA ARG A 171 7.86 15.99 -6.70
C ARG A 171 6.65 16.83 -7.14
N GLY A 172 6.19 16.63 -8.37
CA GLY A 172 5.05 17.36 -8.94
C GLY A 172 3.71 17.11 -8.24
N ARG A 173 3.62 16.06 -7.40
CA ARG A 173 2.41 15.70 -6.66
C ARG A 173 2.44 16.11 -5.18
N LEU A 174 3.54 16.69 -4.71
CA LEU A 174 3.68 17.13 -3.33
C LEU A 174 2.83 18.38 -3.07
N GLY A 175 2.04 18.34 -2.01
CA GLY A 175 1.31 19.49 -1.49
C GLY A 175 2.25 20.57 -0.92
N PRO A 176 1.75 21.79 -0.71
CA PRO A 176 2.52 22.84 -0.04
C PRO A 176 2.99 22.37 1.35
N GLY A 177 4.31 22.23 1.52
CA GLY A 177 4.92 21.76 2.78
C GLY A 177 5.27 20.28 2.82
N GLU A 178 4.80 19.47 1.87
CA GLU A 178 5.22 18.07 1.73
C GLU A 178 6.63 18.02 1.11
N ARG A 179 7.52 17.21 1.72
CA ARG A 179 8.88 17.00 1.22
C ARG A 179 9.23 15.51 1.27
N LEU A 180 9.70 14.97 0.16
CA LEU A 180 10.29 13.63 0.09
C LEU A 180 11.81 13.80 0.11
N TRP A 181 12.43 13.45 1.23
CA TRP A 181 13.86 13.69 1.51
C TRP A 181 14.81 12.85 0.63
N TRP A 182 14.33 11.81 -0.04
CA TRP A 182 15.08 11.01 -1.04
C TRP A 182 15.06 11.59 -2.47
N LEU A 183 14.38 12.73 -2.67
CA LEU A 183 14.40 13.46 -3.95
C LEU A 183 15.62 14.38 -4.08
N GLU A 184 16.47 14.45 -3.05
CA GLU A 184 17.72 15.18 -3.10
C GLU A 184 18.74 14.40 -3.94
N ASP A 185 19.17 14.98 -5.05
CA ASP A 185 20.32 14.48 -5.81
C ASP A 185 21.58 14.70 -4.96
N LYS A 186 21.97 13.66 -4.22
CA LYS A 186 23.33 13.54 -3.73
C LYS A 186 23.95 12.40 -4.51
N GLU A 187 25.00 12.73 -5.26
CA GLU A 187 25.72 11.85 -6.18
C GLU A 187 26.39 10.65 -5.47
N ASP A 188 26.33 10.56 -4.14
CA ASP A 188 27.01 9.55 -3.32
C ASP A 188 26.11 9.02 -2.19
N ASP A 189 25.07 8.23 -2.47
CA ASP A 189 24.48 7.40 -1.39
C ASP A 189 23.82 6.12 -1.94
N ASP A 190 24.68 5.14 -2.23
CA ASP A 190 24.29 3.73 -2.18
C ASP A 190 23.90 3.40 -0.72
N GLN A 191 22.68 2.86 -0.53
CA GLN A 191 22.14 2.27 0.70
C GLN A 191 21.41 3.19 1.69
N HIS A 192 20.34 3.87 1.29
CA HIS A 192 19.27 4.23 2.25
C HIS A 192 17.86 4.00 1.66
N THR A 193 17.50 2.72 1.53
CA THR A 193 16.13 2.31 1.20
C THR A 193 15.25 2.39 2.45
N MET A 194 14.58 3.53 2.68
CA MET A 194 13.39 3.59 3.54
C MET A 194 12.32 4.49 2.92
N SER A 195 11.34 3.86 2.29
CA SER A 195 10.14 4.49 1.74
C SER A 195 9.21 4.89 2.89
N LEU A 196 9.19 6.17 3.23
CA LEU A 196 8.22 6.72 4.17
C LEU A 196 7.86 8.12 3.68
N SER A 197 6.72 8.28 3.00
CA SER A 197 6.12 9.59 2.81
C SER A 197 5.76 10.10 4.21
N VAL A 198 6.65 10.89 4.81
CA VAL A 198 6.49 11.36 6.18
C VAL A 198 5.37 12.40 6.22
N LYS A 199 4.22 12.03 6.78
CA LYS A 199 3.15 12.98 7.10
C LYS A 199 3.48 13.67 8.44
N ILE A 200 3.09 14.92 8.60
CA ILE A 200 3.19 15.60 9.89
C ILE A 200 1.89 15.39 10.66
N TYR A 201 1.98 14.90 11.91
CA TYR A 201 0.81 14.60 12.74
C TYR A 201 -0.19 15.76 12.82
N MET A 202 0.31 17.00 12.87
CA MET A 202 -0.51 18.20 13.03
C MET A 202 -1.40 18.51 11.82
N ASP A 203 -1.09 17.95 10.65
CA ASP A 203 -1.82 18.20 9.41
C ASP A 203 -2.90 17.13 9.14
N LEU A 204 -2.94 16.08 9.97
CA LEU A 204 -3.89 14.99 9.81
C LEU A 204 -5.33 15.41 10.22
N PRO A 205 -6.35 14.79 9.61
CA PRO A 205 -7.74 14.86 10.09
C PRO A 205 -7.88 14.47 11.56
N GLN A 206 -8.91 14.99 12.25
CA GLN A 206 -9.09 14.77 13.69
C GLN A 206 -9.33 13.30 14.07
N ASP A 207 -10.09 12.58 13.26
CA ASP A 207 -10.33 11.15 13.39
C ASP A 207 -9.02 10.34 13.24
N GLU A 208 -8.20 10.65 12.23
CA GLU A 208 -6.89 10.00 12.02
C GLU A 208 -5.93 10.32 13.18
N LYS A 209 -5.94 11.56 13.70
CA LYS A 209 -5.18 11.97 14.89
C LYS A 209 -5.56 11.17 16.13
N ARG A 210 -6.86 10.99 16.38
CA ARG A 210 -7.37 10.23 17.53
C ARG A 210 -7.01 8.76 17.42
N LYS A 211 -7.21 8.15 16.24
CA LYS A 211 -6.81 6.77 15.96
C LYS A 211 -5.33 6.55 16.19
N LEU A 212 -4.46 7.35 15.58
CA LEU A 212 -3.01 7.22 15.73
C LEU A 212 -2.54 7.42 17.18
N ARG A 213 -3.16 8.36 17.90
CA ARG A 213 -2.87 8.58 19.31
C ARG A 213 -3.24 7.37 20.17
N ALA A 214 -4.38 6.74 19.88
CA ALA A 214 -4.83 5.54 20.57
C ALA A 214 -3.93 4.33 20.29
N GLU A 215 -3.58 4.10 19.02
CA GLU A 215 -2.64 3.02 18.65
C GLU A 215 -1.27 3.24 19.31
N ALA A 216 -0.73 4.46 19.26
CA ALA A 216 0.55 4.79 19.89
C ALA A 216 0.50 4.67 21.43
N ALA A 217 -0.63 5.02 22.06
CA ALA A 217 -0.84 4.83 23.50
C ALA A 217 -0.90 3.35 23.86
N LEU A 218 -1.61 2.54 23.05
CA LEU A 218 -1.72 1.11 23.23
C LEU A 218 -0.34 0.43 23.10
N MET A 219 0.45 0.77 22.08
CA MET A 219 1.78 0.19 21.91
C MET A 219 2.76 0.61 23.01
N SER A 220 2.54 1.75 23.67
CA SER A 220 3.48 2.31 24.65
C SER A 220 2.86 2.55 26.05
N PRO A 221 2.68 1.50 26.89
CA PRO A 221 2.27 1.67 28.28
C PRO A 221 3.18 2.60 29.10
N MET A 222 4.45 2.74 28.68
CA MET A 222 5.44 3.61 29.32
C MET A 222 5.04 5.09 29.35
N ILE A 223 4.08 5.54 28.52
CA ILE A 223 3.54 6.90 28.61
C ILE A 223 2.94 7.20 29.99
N CYS A 224 2.59 6.20 30.79
CA CYS A 224 2.10 6.34 32.16
C CYS A 224 3.22 6.62 33.19
N ALA A 225 4.49 6.49 32.80
CA ALA A 225 5.63 6.76 33.67
C ALA A 225 5.69 8.21 34.16
N SER A 226 6.42 8.43 35.25
CA SER A 226 6.66 9.76 35.83
C SER A 226 7.14 10.77 34.77
N SER A 227 6.75 12.04 34.92
CA SER A 227 7.20 13.16 34.07
C SER A 227 8.72 13.32 34.03
N ARG A 228 9.45 12.76 35.02
CA ARG A 228 10.92 12.72 35.05
C ARG A 228 11.53 11.71 34.08
N SER A 229 10.74 10.76 33.56
CA SER A 229 11.22 9.78 32.58
C SER A 229 11.39 10.46 31.22
N ARG A 230 12.65 10.68 30.83
CA ARG A 230 13.00 11.41 29.60
C ARG A 230 12.62 10.66 28.31
N ARG A 231 12.35 9.36 28.38
CA ARG A 231 12.13 8.48 27.23
C ARG A 231 10.72 7.89 27.14
N LYS A 232 9.80 8.29 28.03
CA LYS A 232 8.45 7.70 28.15
C LYS A 232 7.57 7.79 26.90
N TYR A 233 7.93 8.64 25.93
CA TYR A 233 7.19 8.81 24.68
C TYR A 233 7.93 8.21 23.48
N ASN A 234 9.12 7.64 23.66
CA ASN A 234 9.95 7.18 22.55
C ASN A 234 9.24 6.13 21.71
N ASP A 235 8.65 5.11 22.35
CA ASP A 235 8.02 4.01 21.61
C ASP A 235 6.75 4.48 20.91
N ALA A 236 5.98 5.40 21.51
CA ALA A 236 4.84 6.02 20.85
C ALA A 236 5.25 6.82 19.60
N VAL A 237 6.37 7.55 19.65
CA VAL A 237 6.92 8.28 18.50
C VAL A 237 7.46 7.32 17.45
N LEU A 238 8.19 6.30 17.88
CA LEU A 238 8.77 5.29 16.99
C LEU A 238 7.65 4.52 16.27
N TYR A 239 6.57 4.19 16.96
CA TYR A 239 5.39 3.60 16.37
C TYR A 239 4.80 4.46 15.25
N MET A 240 4.50 5.74 15.57
CA MET A 240 3.94 6.67 14.60
C MET A 240 4.85 6.85 13.39
N MET A 241 6.16 6.93 13.61
CA MET A 241 7.13 7.09 12.54
C MET A 241 7.25 5.83 11.68
N THR A 242 7.61 4.70 12.28
CA THR A 242 7.97 3.46 11.55
C THR A 242 6.75 2.78 10.93
N TYR A 243 5.61 2.72 11.64
CA TYR A 243 4.45 1.92 11.22
C TYR A 243 3.35 2.72 10.53
N ARG A 244 3.37 4.04 10.70
CA ARG A 244 2.32 4.93 10.17
C ARG A 244 2.87 6.00 9.24
N GLY A 245 4.19 6.15 9.17
CA GLY A 245 4.80 7.19 8.35
C GLY A 245 4.52 8.59 8.84
N VAL A 246 4.26 8.77 10.14
CA VAL A 246 3.85 10.05 10.73
C VAL A 246 4.93 10.57 11.66
N LEU A 247 5.50 11.72 11.32
CA LEU A 247 6.36 12.48 12.22
C LEU A 247 5.51 13.29 13.20
N CYS A 248 5.80 13.11 14.48
CA CYS A 248 5.16 13.86 15.56
C CYS A 248 6.21 14.68 16.35
N PRO A 249 6.49 15.93 15.94
CA PRO A 249 7.50 16.77 16.62
C PRO A 249 7.13 17.11 18.07
N GLN A 250 5.84 17.06 18.41
CA GLN A 250 5.28 17.52 19.70
C GLN A 250 4.68 16.36 20.51
N ALA A 251 5.28 15.17 20.43
CA ALA A 251 4.73 13.94 21.00
C ALA A 251 4.31 14.02 22.48
N ARG A 252 5.02 14.79 23.30
CA ARG A 252 4.65 15.01 24.72
C ARG A 252 3.26 15.65 24.85
N ASP A 253 2.96 16.62 24.00
CA ASP A 253 1.78 17.45 24.10
C ASP A 253 0.52 16.67 23.68
N LEU A 254 0.67 15.62 22.85
CA LEU A 254 -0.41 14.69 22.50
C LEU A 254 -0.97 13.92 23.72
N PHE A 255 -0.19 13.80 24.79
CA PHE A 255 -0.59 13.02 25.97
C PHE A 255 -0.69 13.86 27.25
N SER A 256 -0.27 15.14 27.22
CA SER A 256 -0.18 15.94 28.45
C SER A 256 -0.56 17.40 28.30
N ALA A 257 -0.94 17.86 27.10
CA ALA A 257 -1.42 19.23 26.91
C ALA A 257 -2.90 19.39 27.31
N GLY A 258 -3.28 20.62 27.67
CA GLY A 258 -4.68 20.93 27.99
C GLY A 258 -5.64 20.71 26.81
N SER A 259 -5.15 20.82 25.57
CA SER A 259 -5.95 20.57 24.35
C SER A 259 -6.44 19.12 24.22
N VAL A 260 -5.76 18.16 24.86
CA VAL A 260 -6.12 16.73 24.84
C VAL A 260 -6.76 16.26 26.15
N ALA A 261 -6.61 17.02 27.24
CA ALA A 261 -7.15 16.71 28.56
C ALA A 261 -8.51 17.40 28.85
N GLY A 262 -9.02 18.21 27.92
CA GLY A 262 -10.25 18.98 28.06
C GLY A 262 -10.07 20.35 28.73
N PRO A 263 -11.15 21.15 28.84
CA PRO A 263 -11.09 22.56 29.24
C PRO A 263 -10.75 22.78 30.72
N GLU A 264 -10.91 21.76 31.56
CA GLU A 264 -10.67 21.85 33.01
C GLU A 264 -9.18 21.93 33.36
N ARG A 265 -8.83 22.93 34.18
CA ARG A 265 -7.45 23.19 34.61
C ARG A 265 -7.09 22.42 35.88
N GLY A 266 -5.87 21.88 35.94
CA GLY A 266 -5.31 21.18 37.10
C GLY A 266 -5.69 19.69 37.18
N GLY A 267 -4.90 18.87 37.87
CA GLY A 267 -5.11 17.40 37.95
C GLY A 267 -4.30 16.60 36.92
N ASN A 268 -4.64 15.33 36.73
CA ASN A 268 -3.88 14.42 35.88
C ASN A 268 -4.32 14.51 34.41
N TYR A 269 -3.55 15.27 33.61
CA TYR A 269 -3.86 15.52 32.20
C TYR A 269 -3.70 14.27 31.34
N LEU A 270 -2.75 13.40 31.70
CA LEU A 270 -2.54 12.14 31.00
C LEU A 270 -3.72 11.19 31.18
N LEU A 271 -4.20 11.04 32.41
CA LEU A 271 -5.40 10.25 32.70
C LEU A 271 -6.57 10.71 31.82
N ARG A 272 -6.85 12.01 31.79
CA ARG A 272 -7.95 12.57 31.00
C ARG A 272 -7.73 12.38 29.50
N ALA A 273 -6.51 12.57 29.02
CA ALA A 273 -6.15 12.34 27.63
C ALA A 273 -6.34 10.88 27.20
N LEU A 274 -6.10 9.92 28.10
CA LEU A 274 -6.35 8.50 27.88
C LEU A 274 -7.83 8.14 27.98
N GLN A 275 -8.55 8.70 28.96
CA GLN A 275 -9.99 8.52 29.11
C GLN A 275 -10.75 8.92 27.84
N ASP A 276 -10.32 10.00 27.20
CA ASP A 276 -10.88 10.53 25.95
C ASP A 276 -10.72 9.58 24.75
N ILE A 277 -9.76 8.63 24.76
CA ILE A 277 -9.49 7.73 23.61
C ILE A 277 -9.64 6.24 23.92
N GLN A 278 -10.34 5.89 25.01
CA GLN A 278 -10.50 4.49 25.42
C GLN A 278 -11.19 3.66 24.33
N ASP A 279 -12.17 4.24 23.63
CA ASP A 279 -12.89 3.54 22.57
C ASP A 279 -11.99 3.24 21.37
N GLU A 280 -11.19 4.21 20.92
CA GLU A 280 -10.22 3.99 19.86
C GLU A 280 -9.10 3.01 20.30
N MET A 281 -8.71 3.00 21.57
CA MET A 281 -7.75 2.03 22.10
C MET A 281 -8.32 0.60 22.08
N ARG A 282 -9.61 0.43 22.37
CA ARG A 282 -10.31 -0.87 22.25
C ARG A 282 -10.35 -1.34 20.81
N THR A 283 -10.69 -0.46 19.87
CA THR A 283 -10.63 -0.78 18.43
C THR A 283 -9.23 -1.20 18.02
N ALA A 284 -8.20 -0.44 18.40
CA ALA A 284 -6.81 -0.78 18.10
C ALA A 284 -6.39 -2.13 18.73
N ALA A 285 -6.85 -2.44 19.94
CA ALA A 285 -6.57 -3.72 20.58
C ALA A 285 -7.14 -4.90 19.79
N GLN A 286 -8.30 -4.74 19.14
CA GLN A 286 -8.91 -5.79 18.33
C GLN A 286 -8.32 -5.89 16.92
N GLU A 287 -8.01 -4.75 16.29
CA GLU A 287 -7.68 -4.69 14.86
C GLU A 287 -6.18 -4.78 14.55
N LEU A 288 -5.30 -4.40 15.48
CA LEU A 288 -3.86 -4.43 15.23
C LEU A 288 -3.34 -5.87 15.16
N GLU A 289 -2.36 -6.07 14.27
CA GLU A 289 -1.72 -7.36 14.03
C GLU A 289 -0.87 -7.84 15.20
N ASP A 290 -0.87 -9.15 15.44
CA ASP A 290 -0.12 -9.82 16.51
C ASP A 290 1.38 -9.48 16.51
N ALA A 291 1.96 -9.25 15.34
CA ALA A 291 3.37 -8.92 15.18
C ALA A 291 3.76 -7.64 15.95
N LEU A 292 2.88 -6.63 16.00
CA LEU A 292 3.14 -5.40 16.75
C LEU A 292 3.21 -5.65 18.26
N PHE A 293 2.33 -6.50 18.79
CA PHE A 293 2.35 -6.87 20.21
C PHE A 293 3.59 -7.70 20.56
N GLN A 294 3.98 -8.63 19.68
CA GLN A 294 5.22 -9.39 19.86
C GLN A 294 6.46 -8.49 19.91
N GLU A 295 6.50 -7.44 19.08
CA GLU A 295 7.62 -6.49 19.05
C GLU A 295 7.63 -5.55 20.26
N TYR A 296 6.51 -4.88 20.53
CA TYR A 296 6.45 -3.83 21.56
C TYR A 296 6.28 -4.39 22.97
N TRP A 297 5.58 -5.51 23.14
CA TRP A 297 5.28 -6.11 24.45
C TRP A 297 6.07 -7.40 24.69
N GLY A 298 6.78 -7.93 23.68
CA GLY A 298 7.56 -9.15 23.78
C GLY A 298 6.73 -10.45 23.77
N HIS A 299 5.41 -10.35 23.66
CA HIS A 299 4.48 -11.48 23.62
C HIS A 299 3.14 -11.04 23.00
N VAL A 300 2.30 -12.01 22.63
CA VAL A 300 1.01 -11.77 21.97
C VAL A 300 -0.15 -12.24 22.84
N PRO A 301 -0.82 -11.33 23.57
CA PRO A 301 -2.08 -11.63 24.22
C PRO A 301 -3.19 -11.82 23.18
N ALA A 302 -4.16 -12.68 23.52
CA ALA A 302 -5.40 -12.79 22.76
C ALA A 302 -6.11 -11.41 22.69
N PRO A 303 -6.77 -11.06 21.57
CA PRO A 303 -7.37 -9.74 21.35
C PRO A 303 -8.22 -9.21 22.52
N GLU A 304 -9.04 -10.08 23.10
CA GLU A 304 -9.91 -9.80 24.25
C GLU A 304 -9.15 -9.45 25.55
N ASN A 305 -7.88 -9.87 25.67
CA ASN A 305 -7.06 -9.68 26.87
C ASN A 305 -6.06 -8.52 26.75
N ARG A 306 -5.90 -7.92 25.56
CA ARG A 306 -4.86 -6.90 25.31
C ARG A 306 -5.02 -5.64 26.16
N ILE A 307 -6.24 -5.19 26.43
CA ILE A 307 -6.48 -4.02 27.30
C ILE A 307 -6.10 -4.33 28.75
N LEU A 308 -6.44 -5.51 29.26
CA LEU A 308 -6.07 -5.95 30.61
C LEU A 308 -4.54 -6.08 30.75
N GLU A 309 -3.88 -6.62 29.73
CA GLU A 309 -2.42 -6.70 29.72
C GLU A 309 -1.76 -5.32 29.63
N TRP A 310 -2.33 -4.42 28.83
CA TRP A 310 -1.89 -3.02 28.77
C TRP A 310 -1.97 -2.35 30.14
N LEU A 311 -3.09 -2.50 30.86
CA LEU A 311 -3.27 -1.99 32.22
C LEU A 311 -2.21 -2.55 33.18
N ARG A 312 -1.97 -3.87 33.14
CA ARG A 312 -0.97 -4.54 33.98
C ARG A 312 0.43 -3.96 33.78
N MET A 313 0.80 -3.66 32.54
CA MET A 313 2.09 -3.03 32.22
C MET A 313 2.10 -1.55 32.59
N ALA A 314 1.03 -0.81 32.30
CA ALA A 314 0.91 0.62 32.60
C ALA A 314 1.02 0.90 34.10
N ASP A 315 0.40 0.06 34.95
CA ASP A 315 0.50 0.12 36.41
C ASP A 315 1.93 -0.04 36.92
N GLN A 316 2.76 -0.84 36.25
CA GLN A 316 4.18 -1.01 36.63
C GLN A 316 5.02 0.23 36.32
N PHE A 317 4.63 1.02 35.31
CA PHE A 317 5.33 2.24 34.94
C PHE A 317 4.83 3.46 35.71
N ALA A 318 3.53 3.51 36.01
CA ALA A 318 2.93 4.62 36.72
C ALA A 318 3.45 4.74 38.16
N SER A 319 3.53 5.97 38.65
CA SER A 319 4.07 6.27 40.00
C SER A 319 3.18 7.20 40.82
N ASP A 320 2.48 8.13 40.14
CA ASP A 320 1.64 9.13 40.78
C ASP A 320 0.15 8.76 40.80
N TRP A 321 -0.25 7.70 40.10
CA TRP A 321 -1.62 7.18 39.98
C TRP A 321 -1.58 5.74 39.47
N ILE A 322 -2.70 5.02 39.58
CA ILE A 322 -2.82 3.62 39.13
C ILE A 322 -3.76 3.56 37.91
N PRO A 323 -3.24 3.35 36.69
CA PRO A 323 -4.04 3.21 35.48
C PRO A 323 -5.26 2.28 35.60
N SER A 324 -5.11 1.08 36.16
CA SER A 324 -6.22 0.13 36.33
C SER A 324 -7.32 0.62 37.27
N GLU A 325 -7.03 1.53 38.20
CA GLU A 325 -8.05 2.13 39.07
C GLU A 325 -8.86 3.24 38.40
N ASN A 326 -8.47 3.68 37.20
CA ASN A 326 -9.03 4.88 36.57
C ASN A 326 -9.46 4.72 35.11
N LEU A 327 -9.08 3.61 34.45
CA LEU A 327 -9.30 3.36 33.02
C LEU A 327 -9.89 1.96 32.79
N PHE A 328 -10.64 1.78 31.70
CA PHE A 328 -11.13 0.49 31.18
C PHE A 328 -11.86 -0.35 32.23
N PHE A 329 -12.89 0.23 32.87
CA PHE A 329 -13.64 -0.47 33.92
C PHE A 329 -14.47 -1.64 33.39
N ASP A 330 -14.92 -1.56 32.14
CA ASP A 330 -15.73 -2.61 31.51
C ASP A 330 -14.91 -3.91 31.37
N GLU A 331 -13.68 -3.80 30.86
CA GLU A 331 -12.75 -4.92 30.70
C GLU A 331 -12.36 -5.55 32.03
N GLN A 332 -12.33 -4.76 33.09
CA GLN A 332 -12.01 -5.21 34.44
C GLN A 332 -13.22 -5.79 35.20
N ASN A 333 -14.42 -5.78 34.61
CA ASN A 333 -15.69 -6.11 35.28
C ASN A 333 -15.94 -5.24 36.54
N ARG A 334 -15.53 -3.97 36.51
CA ARG A 334 -15.65 -3.03 37.63
C ARG A 334 -16.83 -2.06 37.50
N ILE A 335 -17.75 -2.33 36.57
CA ILE A 335 -18.97 -1.52 36.43
C ILE A 335 -19.89 -1.82 37.62
N GLY A 336 -20.10 -0.80 38.46
CA GLY A 336 -21.06 -0.77 39.56
C GLY A 336 -21.86 0.52 39.53
#